data_AF-Q4RYE4-F1
#
_entry.id   AF-Q4RYE4-F1
#
_cell.length_a   1.000
_cell.length_b   1.000
_cell.length_c   1.000
_cell.angle_alpha   90.00
_cell.angle_beta   90.00
_cell.angle_gamma   90.00
#
_symmetry.space_group_name_H-M   'P 1'
#
loop_
_entity.id
_entity.type
_entity.pdbx_description
1 polymer ?
#
loop_
_entity_poly.entity_id
_entity_poly.type
_entity_poly.pdbx_seq_one_letter_code
_entity_poly.pdbx_strand_id
1 'polypeptide(L)' 'MRKSDTTEPFHMRHLSCLCAVMGSFEEGERVQSVSQGDGAVVPAPRIRSFPQPQVTWYRDGRKIPPSSRM' A
#
# COMPACT_ATOMS: atom_id res chain seq x y z
N MET A 1 48.83 -14.08 36.14
CA MET A 1 48.30 -12.85 35.52
C MET A 1 47.06 -13.25 34.71
N ARG A 2 45.86 -12.81 35.12
CA ARG A 2 44.55 -12.97 34.44
C ARG A 2 44.23 -11.61 33.79
N LYS A 3 43.61 -11.44 32.62
CA LYS A 3 43.01 -12.29 31.60
C LYS A 3 43.23 -11.64 30.23
N SER A 4 43.12 -12.45 29.18
CA SER A 4 42.73 -12.07 27.83
C SER A 4 41.45 -11.23 27.85
N ASP A 5 41.47 -10.09 27.15
CA ASP A 5 40.27 -9.32 26.83
C ASP A 5 40.30 -8.98 25.34
N THR A 6 39.96 -9.98 24.53
CA THR A 6 39.60 -9.79 23.12
C THR A 6 38.15 -9.32 23.11
N THR A 7 37.94 -8.02 23.07
CA THR A 7 36.61 -7.44 22.85
C THR A 7 36.24 -7.62 21.38
N GLU A 8 35.65 -8.76 21.04
CA GLU A 8 34.94 -8.92 19.77
C GLU A 8 33.74 -7.95 19.75
N PRO A 9 33.54 -7.15 18.70
CA PRO A 9 32.42 -6.22 18.66
C PRO A 9 31.11 -6.99 18.62
N PHE A 10 30.24 -6.75 19.62
CA PHE A 10 28.87 -7.24 19.60
C PHE A 10 28.18 -6.76 18.33
N HIS A 11 27.88 -7.68 17.42
CA HIS A 11 27.05 -7.41 16.26
C HIS A 11 25.62 -7.11 16.73
N MET A 12 25.35 -5.84 17.01
CA MET A 12 24.00 -5.34 17.28
C MET A 12 23.18 -5.48 16.00
N ARG A 13 22.36 -6.52 15.94
CA ARG A 13 21.42 -6.73 14.84
C ARG A 13 20.29 -5.71 15.00
N HIS A 14 20.21 -4.75 14.08
CA HIS A 14 19.02 -3.92 13.95
C HIS A 14 17.87 -4.81 13.45
N LEU A 15 16.82 -4.94 14.26
CA LEU A 15 15.58 -5.59 13.86
C LEU A 15 14.57 -4.50 13.55
N SER A 16 14.00 -4.52 12.35
CA SER A 16 12.85 -3.68 12.01
C SER A 16 11.58 -4.30 12.59
N CYS A 17 10.81 -3.48 13.30
CA CYS A 17 9.45 -3.82 13.72
C CYS A 17 8.50 -2.89 12.97
N LEU A 18 7.58 -3.46 12.18
CA LEU A 18 6.60 -2.70 11.42
C LEU A 18 5.22 -3.05 11.94
N CYS A 19 4.42 -2.03 12.27
CA CYS A 19 3.05 -2.19 12.74
C CYS A 19 2.07 -2.12 11.56
N ALA A 20 1.06 -2.98 11.57
CA ALA A 20 -0.04 -2.88 10.61
C ALA A 20 -0.95 -1.70 10.98
N VAL A 21 -1.25 -0.83 10.01
CA VAL A 21 -2.15 0.31 10.17
C VAL A 21 -3.04 0.47 8.93
N MET A 22 -4.26 0.94 9.13
CA MET A 22 -5.19 1.29 8.06
C MET A 22 -6.03 2.48 8.52
N GLY A 23 -5.88 3.61 7.82
CA GLY A 23 -6.68 4.80 8.02
C GLY A 23 -8.02 4.73 7.29
N SER A 24 -8.70 5.88 7.21
CA SER A 24 -9.89 6.07 6.38
C SER A 24 -9.53 6.71 5.04
N PHE A 25 -10.45 6.67 4.09
CA PHE A 25 -10.38 7.54 2.92
C PHE A 25 -10.69 8.97 3.35
N GLU A 26 -9.76 9.89 3.06
CA GLU A 26 -9.92 11.32 3.35
C GLU A 26 -10.36 12.10 2.10
N GLU A 27 -10.15 11.53 0.91
CA GLU A 27 -10.68 12.07 -0.34
C GLU A 27 -12.20 11.84 -0.41
N GLY A 28 -12.93 12.89 -0.81
CA GLY A 28 -14.36 12.82 -1.09
C GLY A 28 -14.68 12.26 -2.47
N GLU A 29 -15.95 12.38 -2.87
CA GLU A 29 -16.40 12.00 -4.21
C GLU A 29 -15.69 12.81 -5.30
N ARG A 30 -15.39 12.16 -6.43
CA ARG A 30 -14.70 12.75 -7.57
C ARG A 30 -15.48 12.49 -8.85
N VAL A 31 -15.55 13.50 -9.71
CA VAL A 31 -16.18 13.40 -11.04
C VAL A 31 -15.10 13.53 -12.10
N GLN A 32 -15.10 12.60 -13.07
CA GLN A 32 -14.19 12.61 -14.22
C GLN A 32 -14.99 12.33 -15.49
N SER A 33 -14.86 13.21 -16.48
CA SER A 33 -15.39 13.04 -17.83
C SER A 33 -14.32 12.48 -18.76
N VAL A 34 -14.74 11.66 -19.72
CA VAL A 34 -13.87 11.03 -20.71
C VAL A 34 -14.59 11.10 -22.07
N SER A 35 -13.85 11.39 -23.13
CA SER A 35 -14.39 11.40 -24.49
C SER A 35 -14.71 9.99 -24.94
N GLN A 36 -15.74 9.85 -25.78
CA GLN A 36 -16.09 8.54 -26.33
C GLN A 36 -14.93 7.96 -27.14
N GLY A 37 -14.58 6.70 -26.85
CA GLY A 37 -13.48 5.99 -27.51
C GLY A 37 -12.15 6.07 -26.76
N ASP A 38 -12.00 7.03 -25.84
CA ASP A 38 -10.80 7.15 -25.02
C ASP A 38 -10.85 6.22 -23.80
N GLY A 39 -9.67 5.85 -23.30
CA GLY A 39 -9.52 5.09 -22.07
C GLY A 39 -9.84 5.95 -20.83
N ALA A 40 -10.64 5.42 -19.92
CA ALA A 40 -10.89 6.04 -18.62
C ALA A 40 -9.85 5.55 -17.59
N VAL A 41 -9.03 6.45 -17.07
CA VAL A 41 -8.09 6.14 -15.98
C VAL A 41 -8.63 6.71 -14.68
N VAL A 42 -9.09 5.83 -13.78
CA VAL A 42 -9.57 6.20 -12.45
C VAL A 42 -8.56 5.68 -11.42
N PRO A 43 -7.77 6.55 -10.75
CA PRO A 43 -6.82 6.11 -9.75
C PRO A 43 -7.54 5.65 -8.48
N ALA A 44 -7.01 4.64 -7.80
CA ALA A 44 -7.53 4.21 -6.50
C ALA A 44 -7.46 5.38 -5.50
N PRO A 45 -8.52 5.63 -4.71
CA PRO A 45 -8.50 6.66 -3.68
C PRO A 45 -7.33 6.45 -2.71
N ARG A 46 -6.67 7.54 -2.32
CA ARG A 46 -5.54 7.46 -1.38
C ARG A 46 -6.04 7.04 0.01
N ILE A 47 -5.35 6.08 0.62
CA ILE A 47 -5.57 5.63 1.98
C ILE A 47 -4.22 5.40 2.66
N ARG A 48 -4.06 5.94 3.88
CA ARG A 48 -2.87 5.69 4.69
C ARG A 48 -2.93 4.26 5.20
N SER A 49 -2.03 3.40 4.73
CA SER A 49 -1.99 2.00 5.17
C SER A 49 -0.58 1.44 5.10
N PHE A 50 -0.29 0.54 6.02
CA PHE A 50 0.88 -0.32 5.96
C PHE A 50 0.48 -1.73 6.43
N PRO A 51 0.79 -2.79 5.66
CA PRO A 51 1.33 -2.75 4.30
C PRO A 51 0.33 -2.14 3.30
N GLN A 52 0.73 -2.01 2.04
CA GLN A 52 -0.17 -1.54 1.00
C GLN A 52 -1.36 -2.51 0.84
N PRO A 53 -2.60 -2.00 0.68
CA PRO A 53 -3.78 -2.84 0.75
C PRO A 53 -4.03 -3.52 -0.59
N GLN A 54 -4.78 -4.61 -0.55
CA GLN A 54 -5.39 -5.18 -1.74
C GLN A 54 -6.57 -4.31 -2.17
N VAL A 55 -6.65 -3.99 -3.46
CA VAL A 55 -7.68 -3.11 -4.01
C VAL A 55 -8.64 -3.92 -4.86
N THR A 56 -9.94 -3.73 -4.65
CA THR A 56 -11.01 -4.32 -5.49
C THR A 56 -11.93 -3.21 -5.97
N TRP A 57 -12.14 -3.13 -7.28
CA TRP A 57 -13.02 -2.14 -7.89
C TRP A 57 -14.47 -2.59 -7.89
N TYR A 58 -15.38 -1.65 -7.65
CA TYR A 58 -16.83 -1.85 -7.69
C TYR A 58 -17.50 -0.78 -8.54
N ARG A 59 -18.57 -1.16 -9.21
CA ARG A 59 -19.52 -0.27 -9.87
C ARG A 59 -20.93 -0.77 -9.60
N ASP A 60 -21.81 0.12 -9.14
CA ASP A 60 -23.21 -0.19 -8.82
C ASP A 60 -23.37 -1.43 -7.92
N GLY A 61 -22.50 -1.54 -6.89
CA GLY A 61 -22.49 -2.66 -5.95
C GLY A 61 -21.92 -3.98 -6.49
N ARG A 62 -21.41 -4.02 -7.72
CA ARG A 62 -20.84 -5.23 -8.34
C ARG A 62 -19.33 -5.10 -8.50
N LYS A 63 -18.61 -6.20 -8.22
CA LYS A 63 -17.16 -6.29 -8.46
C LYS A 63 -16.85 -6.11 -9.95
N ILE A 64 -15.78 -5.39 -10.23
CA ILE A 64 -15.21 -5.25 -11.57
C ILE A 64 -13.94 -6.13 -11.63
N PRO A 65 -14.00 -7.33 -12.24
CA PRO A 65 -12.82 -8.14 -12.48
C PRO A 65 -12.00 -7.59 -13.67
N PRO A 66 -10.70 -7.90 -13.76
CA PRO A 66 -9.92 -7.65 -14.96
C PRO A 66 -10.56 -8.29 -16.20
N SER A 67 -10.50 -7.60 -17.34
CA SER A 67 -11.03 -8.08 -18.62
C SER A 67 -10.21 -7.49 -19.78
N SER A 68 -10.40 -7.96 -21.01
CA SER A 68 -9.67 -7.43 -22.18
C SER A 68 -9.95 -5.97 -22.51
N ARG A 69 -10.95 -5.35 -21.86
CA ARG A 69 -11.37 -3.96 -22.07
C ARG A 69 -10.95 -3.02 -20.93
N MET A 70 -10.19 -3.52 -19.94
CA MET A 70 -9.74 -2.76 -18.76
C MET A 70 -8.26 -2.99 -18.49
#